data_AF-A0A9E3USQ1-F1
#
_entry.id   AF-A0A9E3USQ1-F1
#
_cell.length_a   1.000
_cell.length_b   1.000
_cell.length_c   1.000
_cell.angle_alpha   90.00
_cell.angle_beta   90.00
_cell.angle_gamma   90.00
#
_symmetry.space_group_name_H-M   'P 1'
#
loop_
_entity.id
_entity.type
_entity.pdbx_description
1 polymer ?
#
loop_
_entity_poly.entity_id
_entity_poly.type
_entity_poly.pdbx_seq_one_letter_code
_entity_poly.pdbx_strand_id
1 'polypeptide(L)'
;MKAPGWERHRMAFVRKAALAVLGSILAGNGMSMGRPSPGDVDEAFRPVIDPFVVTATVQADHGILVALRTGGTGRNHLVRLLPNGDPDPGFEADVRGDVSSIIVLGDGGIVLGGAFRSIGGVERVFAARLHPDGALDAGFDPRVSGEGSFTGVYTTLLLPDGRFILGGIFDTVGGIERAHLARIESDGSVDPAFDPRVSADGGFASVNALVRQSDGRILVGGGFTGIDGVARTNLARLHPDGSLDPDFNPGVSGGEFGGVYAIREQPDGMILVGGIFHSVAGTARTHMARLHPDGSLDMGFDPQISGAGTVGVFTMGLQTDARLVIGGFFKAVGGIARNAMARLLPDGTIDAAFAASAYAEVAAPVVSGVLIQGDGSVVIGGRFAGVNGQPRANLALLKNDAATQNLAVTAADRIEWLRGGASPEAEGVAFDLSTDGGMIWSALGAGVRIPGGWQLTDLALPVTGSVRARARVTDGAVTSGLVETLADYALMSPPPEFTAVTLSGDGSLRMEFTAPAGETFTVLATDLLGLPRSQWMPMGPARELVPGEYEFVGSATPGLPFRFYVVRSEPRLRLRTPASRLHLPAKPATGN
;
A
#
# COMPACT_ATOMS: atom_id res chain seq x y z
N MET A 1 -35.27 51.37 41.89
CA MET A 1 -36.08 51.35 40.65
C MET A 1 -35.69 50.12 39.85
N LYS A 2 -36.63 49.18 39.68
CA LYS A 2 -36.54 48.02 38.80
C LYS A 2 -37.10 48.42 37.43
N ALA A 3 -36.37 48.13 36.35
CA ALA A 3 -36.84 48.00 34.97
C ALA A 3 -35.71 47.32 34.13
N PRO A 4 -36.00 46.59 33.03
CA PRO A 4 -36.30 45.15 33.13
C PRO A 4 -35.44 44.26 32.20
N GLY A 5 -35.31 42.98 32.57
CA GLY A 5 -34.62 41.92 31.83
C GLY A 5 -35.34 41.38 30.58
N TRP A 6 -35.95 42.25 29.77
CA TRP A 6 -36.73 41.85 28.58
C TRP A 6 -35.90 41.77 27.28
N GLU A 7 -34.69 42.34 27.23
CA GLU A 7 -33.87 42.35 26.01
C GLU A 7 -33.02 41.08 25.79
N ARG A 8 -32.63 40.36 26.85
CA ARG A 8 -31.85 39.11 26.71
C ARG A 8 -32.68 37.94 26.15
N HIS A 9 -34.00 37.94 26.39
CA HIS A 9 -34.88 36.90 25.88
C HIS A 9 -35.23 37.09 24.38
N ARG A 10 -35.23 38.33 23.87
CA ARG A 10 -35.48 38.61 22.45
C ARG A 10 -34.32 38.17 21.55
N MET A 11 -33.06 38.37 21.96
CA MET A 11 -31.90 37.89 21.17
C MET A 11 -31.78 36.35 21.16
N ALA A 12 -32.12 35.68 22.27
CA ALA A 12 -32.10 34.22 22.33
C ALA A 12 -33.22 33.59 21.48
N PHE A 13 -34.40 34.21 21.45
CA PHE A 13 -35.52 33.75 20.64
C PHE A 13 -35.32 34.02 19.13
N VAL A 14 -34.74 35.16 18.76
CA VAL A 14 -34.40 35.48 17.36
C VAL A 14 -33.25 34.59 16.84
N ARG A 15 -32.26 34.21 17.67
CA ARG A 15 -31.24 33.21 17.29
C ARG A 15 -31.81 31.79 17.15
N LYS A 16 -32.73 31.36 18.02
CA LYS A 16 -33.40 30.06 17.89
C LYS A 16 -34.35 30.00 16.68
N ALA A 17 -35.07 31.09 16.39
CA ALA A 17 -35.92 31.18 15.21
C ALA A 17 -35.10 31.26 13.91
N ALA A 18 -33.98 31.98 13.90
CA ALA A 18 -33.06 32.03 12.75
C ALA A 18 -32.38 30.67 12.49
N LEU A 19 -31.99 29.92 13.54
CA LEU A 19 -31.48 28.54 13.38
C LEU A 19 -32.57 27.56 12.91
N ALA A 20 -33.82 27.72 13.36
CA ALA A 20 -34.93 26.87 12.94
C ALA A 20 -35.36 27.15 11.48
N VAL A 21 -35.29 28.41 11.04
CA VAL A 21 -35.56 28.81 9.64
C VAL A 21 -34.39 28.45 8.71
N LEU A 22 -33.12 28.57 9.15
CA LEU A 22 -31.98 28.04 8.38
C LEU A 22 -32.01 26.50 8.29
N GLY A 23 -32.43 25.81 9.35
CA GLY A 23 -32.58 24.35 9.36
C GLY A 23 -33.72 23.85 8.45
N SER A 24 -34.76 24.64 8.23
CA SER A 24 -35.88 24.29 7.33
C SER A 24 -35.67 24.73 5.88
N ILE A 25 -34.87 25.77 5.62
CA ILE A 25 -34.42 26.12 4.26
C ILE A 25 -33.38 25.11 3.74
N LEU A 26 -32.57 24.50 4.62
CA LEU A 26 -31.66 23.40 4.27
C LEU A 26 -32.37 22.03 4.12
N ALA A 27 -33.57 21.87 4.66
CA ALA A 27 -34.38 20.65 4.51
C ALA A 27 -35.30 20.68 3.27
N GLY A 28 -35.50 21.86 2.66
CA GLY A 28 -36.39 22.05 1.51
C GLY A 28 -35.74 21.91 0.13
N ASN A 29 -34.41 21.81 0.07
CA ASN A 29 -33.65 21.49 -1.14
C ASN A 29 -32.73 20.31 -0.82
N GLY A 30 -33.07 19.12 -1.28
CA GLY A 30 -32.46 17.85 -0.89
C GLY A 30 -30.97 17.71 -1.21
N MET A 31 -30.10 18.27 -0.37
CA MET A 31 -28.71 17.85 -0.21
C MET A 31 -28.38 17.78 1.28
N SER A 32 -28.67 16.62 1.87
CA SER A 32 -28.06 16.22 3.13
C SER A 32 -26.55 16.08 2.89
N MET A 33 -25.74 17.06 3.29
CA MET A 33 -24.31 16.84 3.49
C MET A 33 -24.11 16.00 4.76
N GLY A 34 -24.52 14.73 4.68
CA GLY A 34 -24.11 13.71 5.64
C GLY A 34 -22.59 13.56 5.61
N ARG A 35 -21.98 13.18 6.73
CA ARG A 35 -20.59 12.73 6.68
C ARG A 35 -20.50 11.55 5.71
N PRO A 36 -19.47 11.48 4.85
CA PRO A 36 -19.30 10.36 3.93
C PRO A 36 -19.30 9.04 4.70
N SER A 37 -20.07 8.08 4.23
CA SER A 37 -20.13 6.72 4.79
C SER A 37 -19.20 5.78 4.02
N PRO A 38 -18.70 4.70 4.64
CA PRO A 38 -17.95 3.67 3.91
C PRO A 38 -18.73 3.14 2.71
N GLY A 39 -18.10 3.10 1.55
CA GLY A 39 -18.71 2.69 0.27
C GLY A 39 -19.34 3.84 -0.53
N ASP A 40 -19.39 5.07 0.00
CA ASP A 40 -19.78 6.23 -0.79
C ASP A 40 -18.76 6.53 -1.87
N VAL A 41 -19.23 6.94 -3.05
CA VAL A 41 -18.37 7.35 -4.17
C VAL A 41 -17.69 8.67 -3.83
N ASP A 42 -16.39 8.78 -4.08
CA ASP A 42 -15.71 10.06 -4.08
C ASP A 42 -16.18 10.90 -5.28
N GLU A 43 -16.95 11.95 -4.99
CA GLU A 43 -17.52 12.79 -6.03
C GLU A 43 -16.48 13.66 -6.76
N ALA A 44 -15.31 13.89 -6.16
CA ALA A 44 -14.24 14.68 -6.74
C ALA A 44 -13.38 13.87 -7.72
N PHE A 45 -13.27 12.56 -7.51
CA PHE A 45 -12.56 11.65 -8.42
C PHE A 45 -13.44 11.32 -9.63
N ARG A 46 -13.11 11.89 -10.80
CA ARG A 46 -13.90 11.81 -12.04
C ARG A 46 -13.04 11.43 -13.26
N PRO A 47 -12.41 10.24 -13.24
CA PRO A 47 -11.60 9.82 -14.36
C PRO A 47 -12.47 9.56 -15.60
N VAL A 48 -11.96 9.92 -16.77
CA VAL A 48 -12.60 9.60 -18.05
C VAL A 48 -11.88 8.39 -18.64
N ILE A 49 -12.44 7.20 -18.41
CA ILE A 49 -11.90 5.92 -18.89
C ILE A 49 -12.90 5.25 -19.83
N ASP A 50 -12.50 5.10 -21.09
CA ASP A 50 -13.21 4.32 -22.10
C ASP A 50 -12.20 3.37 -22.77
N PRO A 51 -12.29 2.02 -22.62
CA PRO A 51 -13.40 1.17 -22.17
C PRO A 51 -13.04 0.32 -20.90
N PHE A 52 -13.49 -0.94 -20.81
CA PHE A 52 -13.38 -1.85 -19.65
C PHE A 52 -12.04 -1.78 -18.90
N VAL A 53 -12.09 -1.57 -17.58
CA VAL A 53 -10.91 -1.65 -16.71
C VAL A 53 -10.73 -3.09 -16.25
N VAL A 54 -9.56 -3.68 -16.52
CA VAL A 54 -9.22 -5.03 -16.07
C VAL A 54 -8.82 -5.02 -14.60
N THR A 55 -7.86 -4.18 -14.26
CA THR A 55 -7.31 -4.03 -12.91
C THR A 55 -6.72 -2.62 -12.77
N ALA A 56 -6.52 -2.18 -11.53
CA ALA A 56 -5.87 -0.91 -11.22
C ALA A 56 -4.96 -1.09 -10.00
N THR A 57 -3.88 -0.32 -9.95
CA THR A 57 -2.91 -0.35 -8.87
C THR A 57 -2.40 1.04 -8.51
N VAL A 58 -1.81 1.18 -7.33
CA VAL A 58 -1.22 2.44 -6.85
C VAL A 58 0.29 2.39 -6.90
N GLN A 59 0.89 3.53 -7.22
CA GLN A 59 2.31 3.79 -7.08
C GLN A 59 2.58 4.56 -5.77
N ALA A 60 3.85 4.57 -5.35
CA ALA A 60 4.27 5.21 -4.10
C ALA A 60 3.95 6.72 -4.05
N ASP A 61 3.88 7.38 -5.21
CA ASP A 61 3.52 8.79 -5.35
C ASP A 61 2.01 9.03 -5.51
N HIS A 62 1.21 8.01 -5.20
CA HIS A 62 -0.26 7.99 -5.23
C HIS A 62 -0.88 8.04 -6.64
N GLY A 63 -0.05 7.94 -7.69
CA GLY A 63 -0.58 7.70 -9.04
C GLY A 63 -1.28 6.36 -9.13
N ILE A 64 -2.27 6.28 -10.02
CA ILE A 64 -3.08 5.09 -10.24
C ILE A 64 -2.78 4.56 -11.64
N LEU A 65 -2.19 3.38 -11.74
CA LEU A 65 -2.04 2.66 -13.01
C LEU A 65 -3.32 1.87 -13.28
N VAL A 66 -3.82 1.96 -14.50
CA VAL A 66 -5.08 1.34 -14.92
C VAL A 66 -4.84 0.52 -16.19
N ALA A 67 -5.07 -0.78 -16.09
CA ALA A 67 -5.08 -1.68 -17.22
C ALA A 67 -6.46 -1.67 -17.90
N LEU A 68 -6.46 -1.52 -19.21
CA LEU A 68 -7.67 -1.46 -20.03
C LEU A 68 -7.77 -2.71 -20.92
N ARG A 69 -9.01 -3.13 -21.19
CA ARG A 69 -9.33 -4.12 -22.24
C ARG A 69 -10.20 -3.44 -23.28
N THR A 70 -9.71 -3.33 -24.50
CA THR A 70 -10.48 -2.76 -25.61
C THR A 70 -10.57 -3.76 -26.75
N GLY A 71 -11.72 -3.80 -27.44
CA GLY A 71 -11.91 -4.64 -28.62
C GLY A 71 -11.17 -4.17 -29.87
N GLY A 72 -10.03 -3.45 -29.75
CA GLY A 72 -9.31 -2.88 -30.88
C GLY A 72 -7.82 -2.64 -30.62
N THR A 73 -6.97 -2.94 -31.61
CA THR A 73 -5.49 -2.88 -31.52
C THR A 73 -4.91 -1.45 -31.57
N GLY A 74 -5.75 -0.43 -31.72
CA GLY A 74 -5.34 0.96 -31.99
C GLY A 74 -5.22 1.89 -30.77
N ARG A 75 -5.44 1.41 -29.54
CA ARG A 75 -5.34 2.24 -28.31
C ARG A 75 -4.27 1.72 -27.35
N ASN A 76 -3.75 2.60 -26.52
CA ASN A 76 -2.90 2.24 -25.38
C ASN A 76 -3.76 1.58 -24.29
N HIS A 77 -3.33 0.42 -23.79
CA HIS A 77 -4.05 -0.41 -22.82
C HIS A 77 -3.51 -0.27 -21.37
N LEU A 78 -2.60 0.67 -21.14
CA LEU A 78 -2.11 1.03 -19.82
C LEU A 78 -2.06 2.55 -19.68
N VAL A 79 -2.86 3.10 -18.78
CA VAL A 79 -2.82 4.54 -18.47
C VAL A 79 -2.41 4.75 -17.03
N ARG A 80 -1.75 5.88 -16.76
CA ARG A 80 -1.51 6.38 -15.42
C ARG A 80 -2.41 7.59 -15.17
N LEU A 81 -3.05 7.61 -14.02
CA LEU A 81 -3.83 8.74 -13.53
C LEU A 81 -3.12 9.37 -12.36
N LEU A 82 -3.21 10.70 -12.28
CA LEU A 82 -2.87 11.46 -11.08
C LEU A 82 -3.86 11.15 -9.95
N PRO A 83 -3.54 11.46 -8.67
CA PRO A 83 -4.41 11.16 -7.54
C PRO A 83 -5.82 11.78 -7.64
N ASN A 84 -5.96 12.86 -8.42
CA ASN A 84 -7.25 13.51 -8.68
C ASN A 84 -8.09 12.83 -9.78
N GLY A 85 -7.54 11.82 -10.47
CA GLY A 85 -8.19 11.09 -11.56
C GLY A 85 -7.91 11.63 -12.96
N ASP A 86 -7.15 12.71 -13.10
CA ASP A 86 -6.73 13.22 -14.41
C ASP A 86 -5.65 12.31 -15.02
N PRO A 87 -5.59 12.13 -16.34
CA PRO A 87 -4.48 11.45 -17.00
C PRO A 87 -3.14 12.11 -16.67
N ASP A 88 -2.12 11.31 -16.39
CA ASP A 88 -0.77 11.82 -16.21
C ASP A 88 -0.09 12.07 -17.58
N PRO A 89 0.20 13.33 -17.94
CA PRO A 89 0.86 13.65 -19.22
C PRO A 89 2.32 13.21 -19.27
N GLY A 90 2.95 12.89 -18.13
CA GLY A 90 4.33 12.41 -18.06
C GLY A 90 4.46 10.90 -18.28
N PHE A 91 3.36 10.18 -18.46
CA PHE A 91 3.35 8.73 -18.61
C PHE A 91 2.98 8.30 -20.03
N GLU A 92 3.96 7.77 -20.76
CA GLU A 92 3.82 7.42 -22.18
C GLU A 92 4.03 5.92 -22.44
N ALA A 93 3.26 5.08 -21.75
CA ALA A 93 3.15 3.69 -22.17
C ALA A 93 2.37 3.61 -23.49
N ASP A 94 2.79 2.78 -24.45
CA ASP A 94 2.01 2.50 -25.67
C ASP A 94 1.76 0.99 -25.81
N VAL A 95 1.03 0.44 -24.84
CA VAL A 95 0.78 -1.00 -24.76
C VAL A 95 -0.36 -1.39 -25.71
N ARG A 96 -0.07 -2.24 -26.70
CA ARG A 96 -1.03 -2.69 -27.72
C ARG A 96 -1.54 -4.10 -27.39
N GLY A 97 -2.73 -4.14 -26.79
CA GLY A 97 -3.43 -5.35 -26.37
C GLY A 97 -3.59 -5.42 -24.85
N ASP A 98 -4.42 -6.36 -24.40
CA ASP A 98 -4.86 -6.41 -23.01
C ASP A 98 -3.71 -6.57 -22.01
N VAL A 99 -3.77 -5.78 -20.95
CA VAL A 99 -2.96 -5.96 -19.74
C VAL A 99 -3.84 -6.65 -18.69
N SER A 100 -3.34 -7.75 -18.11
CA SER A 100 -4.06 -8.56 -17.12
C SER A 100 -3.47 -8.42 -15.71
N SER A 101 -2.15 -8.24 -15.59
CA SER A 101 -1.45 -8.07 -14.31
C SER A 101 -0.51 -6.88 -14.34
N ILE A 102 -0.46 -6.13 -13.24
CA ILE A 102 0.50 -5.04 -13.03
C ILE A 102 1.23 -5.24 -11.70
N ILE A 103 2.56 -5.16 -11.71
CA ILE A 103 3.39 -5.11 -10.51
C ILE A 103 4.18 -3.81 -10.51
N VAL A 104 4.04 -3.02 -9.44
CA VAL A 104 4.92 -1.87 -9.18
C VAL A 104 6.14 -2.33 -8.37
N LEU A 105 7.33 -2.12 -8.91
CA LEU A 105 8.63 -2.39 -8.29
C LEU A 105 9.03 -1.27 -7.34
N GLY A 106 9.91 -1.57 -6.38
CA GLY A 106 10.34 -0.61 -5.36
C GLY A 106 11.01 0.65 -5.92
N ASP A 107 11.67 0.55 -7.07
CA ASP A 107 12.28 1.66 -7.80
C ASP A 107 11.29 2.43 -8.69
N GLY A 108 10.01 2.05 -8.68
CA GLY A 108 8.96 2.62 -9.52
C GLY A 108 8.80 1.94 -10.87
N GLY A 109 9.66 0.97 -11.23
CA GLY A 109 9.51 0.18 -12.44
C GLY A 109 8.18 -0.60 -12.44
N ILE A 110 7.68 -0.93 -13.62
CA ILE A 110 6.35 -1.52 -13.79
C ILE A 110 6.49 -2.82 -14.57
N VAL A 111 6.10 -3.95 -14.00
CA VAL A 111 6.05 -5.24 -14.71
C VAL A 111 4.62 -5.54 -15.12
N LEU A 112 4.46 -5.91 -16.39
CA LEU A 112 3.18 -6.18 -17.02
C LEU A 112 3.10 -7.64 -17.43
N GLY A 113 1.92 -8.23 -17.24
CA GLY A 113 1.50 -9.47 -17.87
C GLY A 113 0.18 -9.25 -18.60
N GLY A 114 0.00 -9.86 -19.76
CA GLY A 114 -1.25 -9.75 -20.52
C GLY A 114 -1.25 -10.52 -21.83
N ALA A 115 -2.14 -10.12 -22.74
CA ALA A 115 -2.26 -10.64 -24.11
C ALA A 115 -1.71 -9.65 -25.17
N PHE A 116 -1.00 -8.59 -24.72
CA PHE A 116 -0.36 -7.63 -25.62
C PHE A 116 0.78 -8.26 -26.43
N ARG A 117 1.06 -7.66 -27.60
CA ARG A 117 2.10 -8.13 -28.53
C ARG A 117 3.14 -7.08 -28.88
N SER A 118 2.90 -5.82 -28.53
CA SER A 118 3.87 -4.74 -28.75
C SER A 118 3.70 -3.61 -27.74
N ILE A 119 4.81 -2.94 -27.43
CA ILE A 119 4.86 -1.73 -26.60
C ILE A 119 5.73 -0.70 -27.32
N GLY A 120 5.19 0.51 -27.56
CA GLY A 120 5.95 1.57 -28.23
C GLY A 120 6.44 1.20 -29.64
N GLY A 121 5.69 0.35 -30.34
CA GLY A 121 6.07 -0.19 -31.65
C GLY A 121 7.13 -1.31 -31.62
N VAL A 122 7.69 -1.65 -30.45
CA VAL A 122 8.61 -2.77 -30.28
C VAL A 122 7.82 -4.04 -29.98
N GLU A 123 8.16 -5.15 -30.65
CA GLU A 123 7.57 -6.46 -30.33
C GLU A 123 7.90 -6.85 -28.89
N ARG A 124 6.86 -7.12 -28.12
CA ARG A 124 6.95 -7.56 -26.73
C ARG A 124 5.70 -8.35 -26.43
N VAL A 125 5.83 -9.66 -26.28
CA VAL A 125 4.70 -10.58 -26.21
C VAL A 125 4.47 -11.01 -24.76
N PHE A 126 3.24 -10.76 -24.30
CA PHE A 126 2.64 -11.17 -23.03
C PHE A 126 3.29 -10.72 -21.72
N ALA A 127 4.59 -10.46 -21.67
CA ALA A 127 5.28 -9.95 -20.48
C ALA A 127 6.27 -8.85 -20.83
N ALA A 128 6.35 -7.80 -20.01
CA ALA A 128 7.22 -6.65 -20.22
C ALA A 128 7.57 -5.97 -18.90
N ARG A 129 8.65 -5.19 -18.91
CA ARG A 129 8.96 -4.21 -17.87
C ARG A 129 9.02 -2.82 -18.47
N LEU A 130 8.47 -1.84 -17.77
CA LEU A 130 8.55 -0.42 -18.08
C LEU A 130 9.32 0.31 -16.99
N HIS A 131 9.94 1.42 -17.36
CA HIS A 131 10.43 2.43 -16.46
C HIS A 131 9.25 3.19 -15.80
N PRO A 132 9.49 3.97 -14.72
CA PRO A 132 8.42 4.68 -14.01
C PRO A 132 7.60 5.66 -14.88
N ASP A 133 8.20 6.18 -15.95
CA ASP A 133 7.59 7.08 -16.94
C ASP A 133 6.79 6.34 -18.04
N GLY A 134 6.73 5.01 -17.99
CA GLY A 134 6.05 4.17 -18.97
C GLY A 134 6.90 3.78 -20.19
N ALA A 135 8.14 4.25 -20.29
CA ALA A 135 9.05 3.84 -21.35
C ALA A 135 9.40 2.34 -21.21
N LEU A 136 9.47 1.62 -22.33
CA LEU A 136 9.82 0.20 -22.34
C LEU A 136 11.27 -0.02 -21.87
N ASP A 137 11.47 -0.89 -20.89
CA ASP A 137 12.79 -1.45 -20.59
C ASP A 137 13.11 -2.52 -21.63
N ALA A 138 13.87 -2.12 -22.66
CA ALA A 138 14.22 -3.01 -23.75
C ALA A 138 15.04 -4.23 -23.31
N GLY A 139 15.78 -4.13 -22.19
CA GLY A 139 16.63 -5.20 -21.67
C GLY A 139 15.87 -6.37 -21.05
N PHE A 140 14.60 -6.18 -20.70
CA PHE A 140 13.75 -7.21 -20.10
C PHE A 140 12.85 -7.87 -21.14
N ASP A 141 13.33 -8.90 -21.84
CA ASP A 141 12.58 -9.62 -22.90
C ASP A 141 12.41 -11.12 -22.58
N PRO A 142 11.30 -11.52 -21.92
CA PRO A 142 11.06 -12.93 -21.58
C PRO A 142 10.72 -13.82 -22.78
N ARG A 143 10.34 -13.25 -23.93
CA ARG A 143 9.94 -14.00 -25.13
C ARG A 143 8.92 -15.10 -24.84
N VAL A 144 7.85 -14.73 -24.12
CA VAL A 144 6.72 -15.63 -23.87
C VAL A 144 6.00 -15.86 -25.20
N SER A 145 5.61 -17.10 -25.46
CA SER A 145 4.79 -17.44 -26.63
C SER A 145 3.67 -18.40 -26.27
N GLY A 146 2.59 -18.33 -27.04
CA GLY A 146 1.50 -19.29 -26.98
C GLY A 146 0.66 -19.23 -28.26
N GLU A 147 0.01 -20.35 -28.58
CA GLU A 147 -0.91 -20.45 -29.72
C GLU A 147 -2.38 -20.44 -29.31
N GLY A 148 -3.22 -19.75 -30.10
CA GLY A 148 -4.67 -19.71 -29.94
C GLY A 148 -5.22 -18.37 -29.45
N SER A 149 -6.55 -18.32 -29.27
CA SER A 149 -7.28 -17.06 -29.06
C SER A 149 -7.31 -16.56 -27.61
N PHE A 150 -6.85 -17.38 -26.64
CA PHE A 150 -6.90 -17.07 -25.22
C PHE A 150 -5.51 -16.97 -24.57
N THR A 151 -4.43 -16.92 -25.35
CA THR A 151 -3.07 -16.94 -24.80
C THR A 151 -2.67 -15.61 -24.20
N GLY A 152 -1.93 -15.66 -23.10
CA GLY A 152 -1.39 -14.50 -22.41
C GLY A 152 -0.84 -14.86 -21.03
N VAL A 153 -0.13 -13.92 -20.42
CA VAL A 153 0.19 -13.95 -19.00
C VAL A 153 -0.96 -13.28 -18.25
N TYR A 154 -1.63 -14.03 -17.39
CA TYR A 154 -2.81 -13.53 -16.67
C TYR A 154 -2.46 -13.00 -15.28
N THR A 155 -1.43 -13.57 -14.66
CA THR A 155 -0.96 -13.20 -13.33
C THR A 155 0.57 -13.22 -13.29
N THR A 156 1.15 -12.32 -12.50
CA THR A 156 2.59 -12.26 -12.26
C THR A 156 2.81 -12.17 -10.76
N LEU A 157 3.82 -12.86 -10.24
CA LEU A 157 4.23 -12.81 -8.84
C LEU A 157 5.69 -12.41 -8.73
N LEU A 158 5.99 -11.38 -7.94
CA LEU A 158 7.37 -10.95 -7.66
C LEU A 158 7.90 -11.65 -6.41
N LEU A 159 9.08 -12.25 -6.55
CA LEU A 159 9.81 -12.92 -5.48
C LEU A 159 10.76 -11.96 -4.73
N PRO A 160 11.13 -12.26 -3.48
CA PRO A 160 12.01 -11.40 -2.68
C PRO A 160 13.40 -11.15 -3.28
N ASP A 161 13.88 -12.06 -4.14
CA ASP A 161 15.17 -11.97 -4.83
C ASP A 161 15.11 -11.17 -6.14
N GLY A 162 13.96 -10.59 -6.49
CA GLY A 162 13.78 -9.80 -7.69
C GLY A 162 13.39 -10.60 -8.93
N ARG A 163 13.25 -11.93 -8.81
CA ARG A 163 12.71 -12.80 -9.87
C ARG A 163 11.19 -12.73 -9.93
N PHE A 164 10.61 -13.23 -11.02
CA PHE A 164 9.17 -13.24 -11.24
C PHE A 164 8.68 -14.63 -11.58
N ILE A 165 7.45 -14.95 -11.18
CA ILE A 165 6.72 -16.11 -11.67
C ILE A 165 5.58 -15.61 -12.55
N LEU A 166 5.52 -16.13 -13.77
CA LEU A 166 4.46 -15.89 -14.74
C LEU A 166 3.44 -17.03 -14.67
N GLY A 167 2.15 -16.70 -14.66
CA GLY A 167 1.05 -17.64 -14.78
C GLY A 167 0.05 -17.17 -15.84
N GLY A 168 -0.49 -18.08 -16.64
CA GLY A 168 -1.49 -17.73 -17.64
C GLY A 168 -1.85 -18.89 -18.55
N ILE A 169 -2.01 -18.60 -19.84
CA ILE A 169 -2.13 -19.58 -20.92
C ILE A 169 -1.03 -19.27 -21.94
N PHE A 170 0.08 -20.00 -21.86
CA PHE A 170 1.22 -19.91 -22.77
C PHE A 170 1.94 -21.25 -22.83
N ASP A 171 2.79 -21.42 -23.85
CA ASP A 171 3.43 -22.69 -24.19
C ASP A 171 4.95 -22.65 -23.98
N THR A 172 5.59 -21.49 -24.20
CA THR A 172 7.05 -21.35 -24.03
C THR A 172 7.46 -20.00 -23.45
N VAL A 173 8.64 -19.97 -22.83
CA VAL A 173 9.33 -18.75 -22.38
C VAL A 173 10.80 -18.86 -22.78
N GLY A 174 11.35 -17.86 -23.46
CA GLY A 174 12.73 -17.91 -23.96
C GLY A 174 12.99 -19.06 -24.95
N GLY A 175 11.95 -19.62 -25.57
CA GLY A 175 12.03 -20.81 -26.43
C GLY A 175 12.08 -22.15 -25.68
N ILE A 176 11.96 -22.15 -24.35
CA ILE A 176 11.86 -23.36 -23.53
C ILE A 176 10.38 -23.63 -23.23
N GLU A 177 9.95 -24.88 -23.40
CA GLU A 177 8.58 -25.31 -23.08
C GLU A 177 8.24 -25.05 -21.60
N ARG A 178 7.10 -24.42 -21.36
CA ARG A 178 6.58 -24.10 -20.04
C ARG A 178 5.07 -24.24 -20.06
N ALA A 179 4.54 -25.23 -19.34
CA ALA A 179 3.10 -25.48 -19.28
C ALA A 179 2.44 -24.51 -18.30
N HIS A 180 2.18 -23.29 -18.79
CA HIS A 180 1.35 -22.25 -18.15
C HIS A 180 1.93 -21.61 -16.87
N LEU A 181 3.11 -22.04 -16.45
CA LEU A 181 3.89 -21.49 -15.34
C LEU A 181 5.36 -21.41 -15.73
N ALA A 182 6.00 -20.29 -15.40
CA ALA A 182 7.44 -20.11 -15.59
C ALA A 182 8.01 -19.18 -14.53
N ARG A 183 9.22 -19.43 -14.07
CA ARG A 183 10.01 -18.44 -13.35
C ARG A 183 10.98 -17.76 -14.31
N ILE A 184 11.11 -16.45 -14.18
CA ILE A 184 12.03 -15.62 -14.95
C ILE A 184 12.91 -14.80 -14.01
N GLU A 185 14.13 -14.56 -14.44
CA GLU A 185 15.13 -13.75 -13.76
C GLU A 185 14.80 -12.25 -13.86
N SER A 186 15.50 -11.42 -13.09
CA SER A 186 15.29 -9.98 -13.09
C SER A 186 15.65 -9.30 -14.43
N ASP A 187 16.40 -9.99 -15.29
CA ASP A 187 16.72 -9.54 -16.66
C ASP A 187 15.74 -10.09 -17.72
N GLY A 188 14.74 -10.87 -17.30
CA GLY A 188 13.74 -11.47 -18.17
C GLY A 188 14.11 -12.84 -18.71
N SER A 189 15.34 -13.34 -18.51
CA SER A 189 15.70 -14.70 -18.91
C SER A 189 14.92 -15.76 -18.12
N VAL A 190 14.61 -16.90 -18.75
CA VAL A 190 13.86 -17.99 -18.11
C VAL A 190 14.76 -18.79 -17.16
N ASP A 191 14.25 -19.15 -15.99
CA ASP A 191 14.87 -20.13 -15.12
C ASP A 191 14.57 -21.55 -15.65
N PRO A 192 15.57 -22.28 -16.17
CA PRO A 192 15.36 -23.61 -16.74
C PRO A 192 14.94 -24.64 -15.67
N ALA A 193 15.29 -24.43 -14.39
CA ALA A 193 15.08 -25.38 -13.31
C ALA A 193 13.67 -25.35 -12.70
N PHE A 194 12.92 -24.28 -12.92
CA PHE A 194 11.52 -24.16 -12.47
C PHE A 194 10.58 -24.56 -13.60
N ASP A 195 10.09 -25.80 -13.57
CA ASP A 195 9.25 -26.38 -14.64
C ASP A 195 8.05 -27.20 -14.09
N PRO A 196 7.18 -26.62 -13.25
CA PRO A 196 5.92 -27.27 -12.89
C PRO A 196 5.01 -27.38 -14.13
N ARG A 197 4.44 -28.56 -14.36
CA ARG A 197 3.62 -28.86 -15.53
C ARG A 197 2.13 -28.83 -15.20
N VAL A 198 1.48 -27.69 -15.38
CA VAL A 198 0.03 -27.57 -15.17
C VAL A 198 -0.74 -28.18 -16.34
N SER A 199 -1.77 -28.99 -16.05
CA SER A 199 -2.56 -29.70 -17.05
C SER A 199 -4.07 -29.64 -16.77
N ALA A 200 -4.87 -29.83 -17.82
CA ALA A 200 -6.32 -29.95 -17.74
C ALA A 200 -6.81 -31.13 -18.59
N ASP A 201 -7.73 -31.93 -18.06
CA ASP A 201 -8.36 -33.02 -18.79
C ASP A 201 -9.41 -32.47 -19.77
N GLY A 202 -9.25 -32.77 -21.06
CA GLY A 202 -10.25 -32.46 -22.08
C GLY A 202 -10.41 -30.96 -22.43
N GLY A 203 -9.44 -30.11 -22.05
CA GLY A 203 -9.47 -28.68 -22.33
C GLY A 203 -8.11 -27.99 -22.15
N PHE A 204 -8.11 -26.67 -22.05
CA PHE A 204 -6.92 -25.86 -21.79
C PHE A 204 -6.80 -25.55 -20.29
N ALA A 205 -5.61 -25.68 -19.73
CA ALA A 205 -5.33 -25.23 -18.37
C ALA A 205 -5.02 -23.73 -18.35
N SER A 206 -5.34 -23.07 -17.24
CA SER A 206 -5.01 -21.67 -17.00
C SER A 206 -4.57 -21.44 -15.56
N VAL A 207 -3.60 -20.56 -15.38
CA VAL A 207 -3.19 -20.04 -14.07
C VAL A 207 -3.67 -18.60 -13.97
N ASN A 208 -4.59 -18.34 -13.06
CA ASN A 208 -5.25 -17.04 -12.89
C ASN A 208 -4.78 -16.28 -11.65
N ALA A 209 -4.23 -16.97 -10.65
CA ALA A 209 -3.76 -16.37 -9.40
C ALA A 209 -2.46 -17.03 -8.91
N LEU A 210 -1.54 -16.20 -8.44
CA LEU A 210 -0.29 -16.61 -7.80
C LEU A 210 -0.08 -15.82 -6.51
N VAL A 211 0.18 -16.52 -5.41
CA VAL A 211 0.49 -15.90 -4.11
C VAL A 211 1.66 -16.61 -3.47
N ARG A 212 2.65 -15.84 -3.00
CA ARG A 212 3.73 -16.35 -2.16
C ARG A 212 3.27 -16.32 -0.70
N GLN A 213 3.33 -17.46 -0.03
CA GLN A 213 3.10 -17.56 1.40
C GLN A 213 4.27 -17.02 2.22
N SER A 214 4.02 -16.68 3.47
CA SER A 214 5.03 -16.20 4.43
C SER A 214 6.25 -17.14 4.55
N ASP A 215 6.02 -18.45 4.47
CA ASP A 215 7.07 -19.50 4.50
C ASP A 215 7.81 -19.71 3.17
N GLY A 216 7.42 -18.99 2.11
CA GLY A 216 8.04 -19.07 0.79
C GLY A 216 7.39 -20.04 -0.19
N ARG A 217 6.43 -20.88 0.24
CA ARG A 217 5.63 -21.69 -0.69
C ARG A 217 4.76 -20.82 -1.58
N ILE A 218 4.34 -21.35 -2.72
CA ILE A 218 3.60 -20.62 -3.75
C ILE A 218 2.25 -21.29 -3.94
N LEU A 219 1.17 -20.56 -3.72
CA LEU A 219 -0.18 -20.98 -4.06
C LEU A 219 -0.46 -20.67 -5.54
N VAL A 220 -1.00 -21.66 -6.24
CA VAL A 220 -1.34 -21.60 -7.67
C VAL A 220 -2.84 -21.82 -7.80
N GLY A 221 -3.56 -20.80 -8.25
CA GLY A 221 -4.99 -20.83 -8.51
C GLY A 221 -5.30 -20.69 -10.00
N GLY A 222 -6.28 -21.42 -10.50
CA GLY A 222 -6.68 -21.31 -11.89
C GLY A 222 -7.73 -22.32 -12.31
N GLY A 223 -7.89 -22.51 -13.61
CA GLY A 223 -8.69 -23.58 -14.20
C GLY A 223 -7.78 -24.71 -14.68
N PHE A 224 -7.55 -25.72 -13.84
CA PHE A 224 -6.70 -26.87 -14.17
C PHE A 224 -7.14 -28.10 -13.36
N THR A 225 -6.74 -29.28 -13.80
CA THR A 225 -7.07 -30.57 -13.13
C THR A 225 -5.84 -31.32 -12.63
N GLY A 226 -4.62 -30.92 -13.02
CA GLY A 226 -3.40 -31.53 -12.51
C GLY A 226 -2.17 -30.62 -12.56
N ILE A 227 -1.17 -31.01 -11.79
CA ILE A 227 0.20 -30.48 -11.84
C ILE A 227 1.16 -31.67 -11.76
N ASP A 228 2.15 -31.74 -12.65
CA ASP A 228 3.16 -32.81 -12.71
C ASP A 228 2.54 -34.22 -12.76
N GLY A 229 1.40 -34.35 -13.45
CA GLY A 229 0.64 -35.60 -13.56
C GLY A 229 -0.12 -36.00 -12.29
N VAL A 230 -0.05 -35.21 -11.21
CA VAL A 230 -0.83 -35.43 -9.98
C VAL A 230 -2.14 -34.64 -10.07
N ALA A 231 -3.26 -35.31 -9.81
CA ALA A 231 -4.58 -34.67 -9.80
C ALA A 231 -4.66 -33.58 -8.71
N ARG A 232 -4.82 -32.33 -9.15
CA ARG A 232 -4.99 -31.13 -8.33
C ARG A 232 -5.93 -30.21 -9.07
N THR A 233 -7.14 -30.07 -8.56
CA THR A 233 -8.18 -29.29 -9.24
C THR A 233 -8.18 -27.86 -8.72
N ASN A 234 -8.02 -26.91 -9.63
CA ASN A 234 -8.15 -25.45 -9.46
C ASN A 234 -7.23 -24.75 -8.44
N LEU A 235 -6.65 -25.46 -7.48
CA LEU A 235 -5.80 -24.92 -6.44
C LEU A 235 -4.73 -25.93 -6.04
N ALA A 236 -3.47 -25.49 -6.07
CA ALA A 236 -2.31 -26.26 -5.68
C ALA A 236 -1.33 -25.39 -4.90
N ARG A 237 -0.35 -26.04 -4.26
CA ARG A 237 0.77 -25.37 -3.62
C ARG A 237 2.08 -25.95 -4.13
N LEU A 238 3.03 -25.10 -4.45
CA LEU A 238 4.37 -25.47 -4.86
C LEU A 238 5.38 -25.05 -3.79
N HIS A 239 6.46 -25.81 -3.69
CA HIS A 239 7.67 -25.38 -3.00
C HIS A 239 8.38 -24.27 -3.81
N PRO A 240 9.32 -23.52 -3.19
CA PRO A 240 10.05 -22.46 -3.87
C PRO A 240 10.83 -22.94 -5.11
N ASP A 241 11.18 -24.23 -5.21
CA ASP A 241 11.86 -24.80 -6.37
C ASP A 241 10.91 -25.17 -7.52
N GLY A 242 9.59 -25.09 -7.31
CA GLY A 242 8.55 -25.42 -8.28
C GLY A 242 7.96 -26.81 -8.10
N SER A 243 8.50 -27.65 -7.21
CA SER A 243 7.93 -28.97 -6.94
C SER A 243 6.58 -28.88 -6.24
N LEU A 244 5.63 -29.76 -6.60
CA LEU A 244 4.32 -29.82 -5.97
C LEU A 244 4.40 -30.24 -4.49
N ASP A 245 3.70 -29.52 -3.61
CA ASP A 245 3.44 -29.94 -2.23
C ASP A 245 2.31 -31.01 -2.23
N PRO A 246 2.62 -32.30 -1.98
CA PRO A 246 1.63 -33.36 -2.07
C PRO A 246 0.61 -33.33 -0.94
N ASP A 247 0.92 -32.68 0.19
CA ASP A 247 0.06 -32.67 1.38
C ASP A 247 -1.03 -31.59 1.31
N PHE A 248 -0.89 -30.64 0.38
CA PHE A 248 -1.90 -29.61 0.13
C PHE A 248 -2.88 -30.03 -0.97
N ASN A 249 -4.06 -30.51 -0.58
CA ASN A 249 -5.14 -30.84 -1.51
C ASN A 249 -6.51 -30.37 -0.99
N PRO A 250 -6.86 -29.09 -1.18
CA PRO A 250 -8.12 -28.53 -0.67
C PRO A 250 -9.37 -29.04 -1.41
N GLY A 251 -9.22 -29.69 -2.57
CA GLY A 251 -10.35 -30.23 -3.32
C GLY A 251 -11.33 -29.16 -3.82
N VAL A 252 -10.82 -28.00 -4.27
CA VAL A 252 -11.64 -26.92 -4.83
C VAL A 252 -12.19 -27.34 -6.18
N SER A 253 -13.51 -27.44 -6.33
CA SER A 253 -14.12 -28.01 -7.53
C SER A 253 -15.48 -27.43 -7.90
N GLY A 254 -15.91 -27.74 -9.12
CA GLY A 254 -17.05 -27.15 -9.80
C GLY A 254 -16.70 -25.84 -10.52
N GLY A 255 -17.60 -25.35 -11.36
CA GLY A 255 -17.44 -24.11 -12.12
C GLY A 255 -17.44 -24.37 -13.62
N GLU A 256 -18.34 -23.75 -14.37
CA GLU A 256 -18.17 -23.65 -15.83
C GLU A 256 -17.10 -22.60 -16.11
N PHE A 257 -15.99 -22.99 -16.77
CA PHE A 257 -14.92 -22.09 -17.24
C PHE A 257 -13.86 -21.59 -16.23
N GLY A 258 -13.53 -22.36 -15.19
CA GLY A 258 -12.25 -22.16 -14.46
C GLY A 258 -12.33 -21.66 -13.01
N GLY A 259 -12.33 -22.61 -12.08
CA GLY A 259 -11.64 -22.57 -10.78
C GLY A 259 -11.44 -21.26 -10.01
N VAL A 260 -10.21 -21.08 -9.53
CA VAL A 260 -9.80 -20.05 -8.56
C VAL A 260 -9.21 -18.87 -9.32
N TYR A 261 -9.74 -17.67 -9.06
CA TYR A 261 -9.31 -16.41 -9.68
C TYR A 261 -8.60 -15.48 -8.70
N ALA A 262 -8.83 -15.67 -7.40
CA ALA A 262 -8.23 -14.85 -6.36
C ALA A 262 -7.79 -15.72 -5.18
N ILE A 263 -6.61 -15.45 -4.64
CA ILE A 263 -6.02 -16.05 -3.45
C ILE A 263 -5.48 -14.93 -2.56
N ARG A 264 -5.67 -15.03 -1.25
CA ARG A 264 -5.04 -14.12 -0.30
C ARG A 264 -4.64 -14.85 0.97
N GLU A 265 -3.36 -14.79 1.34
CA GLU A 265 -2.91 -15.22 2.66
C GLU A 265 -3.25 -14.13 3.69
N GLN A 266 -3.80 -14.54 4.83
CA GLN A 266 -4.07 -13.69 5.99
C GLN A 266 -2.86 -13.71 6.94
N PRO A 267 -2.70 -12.70 7.83
CA PRO A 267 -1.56 -12.63 8.75
C PRO A 267 -1.42 -13.82 9.72
N ASP A 268 -2.50 -14.56 9.95
CA ASP A 268 -2.55 -15.79 10.76
C ASP A 268 -2.24 -17.07 9.95
N GLY A 269 -1.90 -16.95 8.67
CA GLY A 269 -1.60 -18.06 7.76
C GLY A 269 -2.83 -18.70 7.12
N MET A 270 -4.04 -18.24 7.45
CA MET A 270 -5.26 -18.69 6.77
C MET A 270 -5.26 -18.22 5.32
N ILE A 271 -5.91 -18.98 4.43
CA ILE A 271 -5.90 -18.73 2.99
C ILE A 271 -7.33 -18.45 2.52
N LEU A 272 -7.60 -17.25 2.02
CA LEU A 272 -8.84 -16.91 1.34
C LEU A 272 -8.72 -17.28 -0.13
N VAL A 273 -9.77 -17.89 -0.68
CA VAL A 273 -9.86 -18.25 -2.10
C VAL A 273 -11.18 -17.77 -2.67
N GLY A 274 -11.13 -17.16 -3.85
CA GLY A 274 -12.27 -16.64 -4.60
C GLY A 274 -12.24 -17.14 -6.04
N GLY A 275 -13.41 -17.42 -6.61
CA GLY A 275 -13.53 -17.85 -8.00
C GLY A 275 -14.94 -18.26 -8.39
N ILE A 276 -15.06 -19.13 -9.40
CA ILE A 276 -16.35 -19.62 -9.91
C ILE A 276 -16.66 -21.06 -9.45
N PHE A 277 -15.92 -21.55 -8.46
CA PHE A 277 -16.09 -22.90 -7.91
C PHE A 277 -17.36 -23.04 -7.07
N HIS A 278 -17.79 -24.29 -6.85
CA HIS A 278 -19.04 -24.61 -6.13
C HIS A 278 -18.81 -25.36 -4.82
N SER A 279 -17.66 -26.00 -4.65
CA SER A 279 -17.37 -26.79 -3.46
C SER A 279 -15.88 -26.83 -3.12
N VAL A 280 -15.60 -27.10 -1.85
CA VAL A 280 -14.27 -27.34 -1.31
C VAL A 280 -14.35 -28.61 -0.47
N ALA A 281 -13.45 -29.57 -0.70
CA ALA A 281 -13.46 -30.89 -0.05
C ALA A 281 -14.84 -31.57 -0.07
N GLY A 282 -15.60 -31.42 -1.17
CA GLY A 282 -16.96 -31.97 -1.34
C GLY A 282 -18.06 -31.23 -0.56
N THR A 283 -17.71 -30.24 0.26
CA THR A 283 -18.68 -29.38 0.95
C THR A 283 -19.09 -28.22 0.05
N ALA A 284 -20.39 -27.95 -0.05
CA ALA A 284 -20.90 -26.80 -0.78
C ALA A 284 -20.33 -25.51 -0.16
N ARG A 285 -19.55 -24.80 -0.97
CA ARG A 285 -18.90 -23.54 -0.60
C ARG A 285 -18.69 -22.80 -1.91
N THR A 286 -19.67 -21.98 -2.26
CA THR A 286 -19.77 -21.40 -3.60
C THR A 286 -19.01 -20.09 -3.67
N HIS A 287 -18.15 -19.96 -4.68
CA HIS A 287 -17.42 -18.76 -5.10
C HIS A 287 -16.38 -18.19 -4.15
N MET A 288 -16.45 -18.50 -2.86
CA MET A 288 -15.47 -18.03 -1.88
C MET A 288 -15.36 -18.98 -0.69
N ALA A 289 -14.14 -19.25 -0.23
CA ALA A 289 -13.85 -20.08 0.94
C ALA A 289 -12.64 -19.54 1.70
N ARG A 290 -12.52 -19.94 2.98
CA ARG A 290 -11.29 -19.80 3.76
C ARG A 290 -10.75 -21.18 4.10
N LEU A 291 -9.44 -21.35 3.99
CA LEU A 291 -8.72 -22.59 4.25
C LEU A 291 -7.73 -22.37 5.39
N HIS A 292 -7.51 -23.42 6.17
CA HIS A 292 -6.38 -23.51 7.08
C HIS A 292 -5.05 -23.63 6.28
N PRO A 293 -3.89 -23.38 6.92
CA PRO A 293 -2.58 -23.51 6.27
C PRO A 293 -2.31 -24.90 5.66
N ASP A 294 -2.98 -25.95 6.15
CA ASP A 294 -2.87 -27.31 5.61
C ASP A 294 -3.80 -27.57 4.41
N GLY A 295 -4.66 -26.62 4.06
CA GLY A 295 -5.63 -26.73 2.96
C GLY A 295 -7.00 -27.24 3.39
N SER A 296 -7.21 -27.59 4.66
CA SER A 296 -8.53 -27.97 5.16
C SER A 296 -9.48 -26.77 5.18
N LEU A 297 -10.77 -27.01 4.90
CA LEU A 297 -11.80 -25.96 4.84
C LEU A 297 -12.13 -25.43 6.24
N ASP A 298 -12.11 -24.10 6.41
CA ASP A 298 -12.72 -23.45 7.57
C ASP A 298 -14.25 -23.43 7.42
N MET A 299 -14.91 -24.31 8.16
CA MET A 299 -16.36 -24.44 8.12
C MET A 299 -17.10 -23.19 8.61
N GLY A 300 -16.47 -22.38 9.47
CA GLY A 300 -17.07 -21.18 10.08
C GLY A 300 -17.13 -19.97 9.16
N PHE A 301 -16.38 -19.96 8.06
CA PHE A 301 -16.34 -18.83 7.12
C PHE A 301 -17.23 -19.08 5.90
N ASP A 302 -18.50 -18.64 5.95
CA ASP A 302 -19.45 -18.84 4.85
C ASP A 302 -20.16 -17.54 4.41
N PRO A 303 -19.63 -16.83 3.40
CA PRO A 303 -20.20 -15.57 2.95
C PRO A 303 -21.49 -15.70 2.13
N GLN A 304 -21.86 -16.92 1.69
CA GLN A 304 -23.09 -17.16 0.92
C GLN A 304 -23.23 -16.23 -0.30
N ILE A 305 -22.20 -16.19 -1.15
CA ILE A 305 -22.18 -15.40 -2.39
C ILE A 305 -23.19 -16.01 -3.38
N SER A 306 -24.06 -15.18 -3.96
CA SER A 306 -25.10 -15.64 -4.88
C SER A 306 -25.41 -14.66 -6.01
N GLY A 307 -26.01 -15.17 -7.09
CA GLY A 307 -26.34 -14.42 -8.30
C GLY A 307 -27.01 -15.30 -9.35
N ALA A 308 -27.04 -14.82 -10.58
CA ALA A 308 -27.57 -15.56 -11.73
C ALA A 308 -26.53 -15.59 -12.86
N GLY A 309 -26.37 -16.72 -13.54
CA GLY A 309 -25.33 -16.95 -14.54
C GLY A 309 -24.01 -17.39 -13.89
N THR A 310 -22.87 -17.07 -14.53
CA THR A 310 -21.52 -17.43 -14.06
C THR A 310 -21.08 -16.54 -12.90
N VAL A 311 -21.50 -16.90 -11.69
CA VAL A 311 -21.17 -16.17 -10.45
C VAL A 311 -19.71 -16.43 -10.04
N GLY A 312 -19.01 -15.40 -9.55
CA GLY A 312 -17.69 -15.57 -9.00
C GLY A 312 -17.12 -14.35 -8.29
N VAL A 313 -16.14 -14.61 -7.42
CA VAL A 313 -15.28 -13.59 -6.80
C VAL A 313 -13.96 -13.57 -7.57
N PHE A 314 -13.57 -12.41 -8.08
CA PHE A 314 -12.41 -12.25 -8.96
C PHE A 314 -11.27 -11.46 -8.33
N THR A 315 -11.53 -10.73 -7.24
CA THR A 315 -10.54 -9.87 -6.58
C THR A 315 -10.89 -9.65 -5.11
N MET A 316 -9.87 -9.45 -4.27
CA MET A 316 -9.97 -9.35 -2.82
C MET A 316 -8.93 -8.38 -2.22
N GLY A 317 -9.39 -7.28 -1.64
CA GLY A 317 -8.59 -6.35 -0.84
C GLY A 317 -8.73 -6.62 0.65
N LEU A 318 -7.65 -7.04 1.31
CA LEU A 318 -7.63 -7.27 2.77
C LEU A 318 -7.22 -5.99 3.52
N GLN A 319 -7.98 -5.64 4.55
CA GLN A 319 -7.68 -4.54 5.46
C GLN A 319 -6.93 -5.05 6.71
N THR A 320 -6.21 -4.15 7.39
CA THR A 320 -5.49 -4.46 8.64
C THR A 320 -6.40 -4.82 9.82
N ASP A 321 -7.67 -4.44 9.75
CA ASP A 321 -8.72 -4.85 10.70
C ASP A 321 -9.39 -6.20 10.34
N ALA A 322 -8.77 -6.95 9.41
CA ALA A 322 -9.21 -8.23 8.88
C ALA A 322 -10.56 -8.21 8.12
N ARG A 323 -11.12 -7.03 7.84
CA ARG A 323 -12.24 -6.91 6.89
C ARG A 323 -11.73 -7.10 5.47
N LEU A 324 -12.61 -7.63 4.62
CA LEU A 324 -12.27 -7.96 3.25
C LEU A 324 -13.20 -7.26 2.27
N VAL A 325 -12.67 -6.45 1.36
CA VAL A 325 -13.43 -5.93 0.22
C VAL A 325 -13.31 -6.90 -0.94
N ILE A 326 -14.44 -7.40 -1.44
CA ILE A 326 -14.49 -8.35 -2.55
C ILE A 326 -15.09 -7.71 -3.79
N GLY A 327 -14.60 -8.13 -4.95
CA GLY A 327 -15.16 -7.77 -6.25
C GLY A 327 -15.36 -9.02 -7.11
N GLY A 328 -16.39 -9.00 -7.97
CA GLY A 328 -16.60 -10.07 -8.94
C GLY A 328 -17.88 -9.90 -9.76
N PHE A 329 -18.47 -11.02 -10.16
CA PHE A 329 -19.79 -11.09 -10.76
C PHE A 329 -20.74 -11.83 -9.81
N PHE A 330 -21.50 -11.07 -9.02
CA PHE A 330 -22.51 -11.60 -8.10
C PHE A 330 -23.57 -10.54 -7.83
N LYS A 331 -24.68 -10.93 -7.20
CA LYS A 331 -25.82 -10.04 -6.90
C LYS A 331 -26.14 -9.92 -5.41
N ALA A 332 -25.68 -10.86 -4.59
CA ALA A 332 -25.93 -10.84 -3.16
C ALA A 332 -24.85 -11.58 -2.37
N VAL A 333 -24.75 -11.21 -1.09
CA VAL A 333 -23.87 -11.80 -0.07
C VAL A 333 -24.69 -11.95 1.20
N GLY A 334 -24.71 -13.13 1.82
CA GLY A 334 -25.51 -13.37 3.03
C GLY A 334 -27.01 -13.05 2.87
N GLY A 335 -27.54 -13.18 1.65
CA GLY A 335 -28.93 -12.82 1.31
C GLY A 335 -29.19 -11.32 1.13
N ILE A 336 -28.20 -10.45 1.33
CA ILE A 336 -28.33 -9.00 1.12
C ILE A 336 -27.88 -8.64 -0.30
N ALA A 337 -28.71 -7.87 -1.02
CA ALA A 337 -28.40 -7.41 -2.37
C ALA A 337 -27.16 -6.50 -2.38
N ARG A 338 -26.13 -6.95 -3.12
CA ARG A 338 -24.84 -6.30 -3.32
C ARG A 338 -24.33 -6.71 -4.70
N ASN A 339 -24.43 -5.81 -5.67
CA ASN A 339 -24.03 -6.12 -7.02
C ASN A 339 -22.52 -5.94 -7.19
N ALA A 340 -21.86 -7.01 -7.62
CA ALA A 340 -20.45 -7.08 -8.02
C ALA A 340 -19.41 -6.69 -6.95
N MET A 341 -19.79 -6.12 -5.82
CA MET A 341 -18.89 -5.80 -4.73
C MET A 341 -19.57 -5.85 -3.36
N ALA A 342 -18.80 -6.19 -2.34
CA ALA A 342 -19.22 -6.16 -0.94
C ALA A 342 -17.99 -6.02 -0.03
N ARG A 343 -18.22 -5.70 1.23
CA ARG A 343 -17.23 -5.89 2.29
C ARG A 343 -17.71 -6.97 3.25
N LEU A 344 -16.79 -7.81 3.70
CA LEU A 344 -17.01 -8.87 4.67
C LEU A 344 -16.31 -8.55 5.99
N LEU A 345 -16.91 -8.99 7.08
CA LEU A 345 -16.30 -9.07 8.39
C LEU A 345 -15.33 -10.26 8.47
N PRO A 346 -14.44 -10.31 9.49
CA PRO A 346 -13.44 -11.38 9.61
C PRO A 346 -14.02 -12.80 9.71
N ASP A 347 -15.29 -12.93 10.10
CA ASP A 347 -16.02 -14.21 10.17
C ASP A 347 -16.70 -14.60 8.84
N GLY A 348 -16.60 -13.76 7.81
CA GLY A 348 -17.20 -13.98 6.50
C GLY A 348 -18.62 -13.45 6.35
N THR A 349 -19.23 -12.92 7.41
CA THR A 349 -20.54 -12.27 7.31
C THR A 349 -20.41 -10.93 6.59
N ILE A 350 -21.49 -10.48 5.92
CA ILE A 350 -21.49 -9.20 5.22
C ILE A 350 -21.40 -8.02 6.20
N ASP A 351 -20.50 -7.08 5.91
CA ASP A 351 -20.46 -5.78 6.58
C ASP A 351 -21.49 -4.83 5.95
N ALA A 352 -22.66 -4.72 6.59
CA ALA A 352 -23.76 -3.89 6.11
C ALA A 352 -23.43 -2.38 6.10
N ALA A 353 -22.43 -1.92 6.86
CA ALA A 353 -22.03 -0.51 6.90
C ALA A 353 -21.37 -0.07 5.59
N PHE A 354 -20.76 -0.99 4.85
CA PHE A 354 -20.26 -0.75 3.50
C PHE A 354 -21.34 -1.10 2.47
N ALA A 355 -22.14 -0.09 2.11
CA ALA A 355 -23.33 -0.28 1.29
C ALA A 355 -23.09 -0.11 -0.23
N ALA A 356 -21.83 -0.13 -0.69
CA ALA A 356 -21.50 0.01 -2.10
C ALA A 356 -22.11 -1.11 -2.95
N SER A 357 -22.70 -0.74 -4.09
CA SER A 357 -23.30 -1.64 -5.05
C SER A 357 -23.16 -1.07 -6.45
N ALA A 358 -22.51 -1.83 -7.34
CA ALA A 358 -22.32 -1.41 -8.72
C ALA A 358 -23.62 -1.55 -9.52
N TYR A 359 -23.78 -0.73 -10.55
CA TYR A 359 -24.85 -0.88 -11.53
C TYR A 359 -24.31 -0.71 -12.94
N ALA A 360 -25.06 -1.22 -13.91
CA ALA A 360 -24.75 -1.08 -15.33
C ALA A 360 -26.05 -1.03 -16.13
N GLU A 361 -26.02 -0.31 -17.26
CA GLU A 361 -27.24 -0.04 -18.06
C GLU A 361 -27.60 -1.18 -19.01
N VAL A 362 -26.59 -1.91 -19.54
CA VAL A 362 -26.79 -2.89 -20.63
C VAL A 362 -26.54 -4.33 -20.16
N ALA A 363 -25.41 -4.59 -19.52
CA ALA A 363 -25.01 -5.92 -19.05
C ALA A 363 -24.73 -5.88 -17.55
N ALA A 364 -24.97 -6.99 -16.83
CA ALA A 364 -24.73 -7.04 -15.39
C ALA A 364 -23.28 -6.61 -15.04
N PRO A 365 -23.12 -5.80 -13.98
CA PRO A 365 -21.84 -5.22 -13.63
C PRO A 365 -20.86 -6.29 -13.16
N VAL A 366 -19.57 -6.03 -13.39
CA VAL A 366 -18.45 -6.84 -12.91
C VAL A 366 -17.45 -5.88 -12.28
N VAL A 367 -16.97 -6.20 -11.08
CA VAL A 367 -15.78 -5.56 -10.51
C VAL A 367 -14.66 -6.60 -10.59
N SER A 368 -13.63 -6.31 -11.39
CA SER A 368 -12.51 -7.23 -11.65
C SER A 368 -11.23 -6.81 -10.92
N GLY A 369 -11.15 -5.59 -10.41
CA GLY A 369 -10.05 -5.13 -9.56
C GLY A 369 -10.56 -4.35 -8.35
N VAL A 370 -10.01 -4.68 -7.18
CA VAL A 370 -10.21 -3.95 -5.92
C VAL A 370 -8.84 -3.68 -5.33
N LEU A 371 -8.56 -2.40 -5.06
CA LEU A 371 -7.33 -1.99 -4.42
C LEU A 371 -7.63 -1.02 -3.29
N ILE A 372 -7.02 -1.24 -2.14
CA ILE A 372 -7.11 -0.35 -0.99
C ILE A 372 -5.86 0.53 -0.96
N GLN A 373 -6.05 1.85 -1.03
CA GLN A 373 -4.98 2.84 -1.02
C GLN A 373 -4.41 3.01 0.40
N GLY A 374 -3.25 3.67 0.53
CA GLY A 374 -2.58 3.87 1.82
C GLY A 374 -3.43 4.60 2.88
N ASP A 375 -4.38 5.43 2.45
CA ASP A 375 -5.34 6.16 3.29
C ASP A 375 -6.63 5.37 3.59
N GLY A 376 -6.72 4.13 3.12
CA GLY A 376 -7.85 3.23 3.29
C GLY A 376 -8.96 3.35 2.25
N SER A 377 -8.93 4.37 1.39
CA SER A 377 -9.90 4.49 0.29
C SER A 377 -9.78 3.32 -0.69
N VAL A 378 -10.87 3.01 -1.40
CA VAL A 378 -10.96 1.81 -2.23
C VAL A 378 -11.11 2.20 -3.70
N VAL A 379 -10.13 1.87 -4.52
CA VAL A 379 -10.22 1.94 -5.98
C VAL A 379 -10.86 0.66 -6.49
N ILE A 380 -11.89 0.78 -7.32
CA ILE A 380 -12.51 -0.34 -8.01
C ILE A 380 -12.46 -0.16 -9.52
N GLY A 381 -12.14 -1.26 -10.22
CA GLY A 381 -12.10 -1.35 -11.67
C GLY A 381 -12.97 -2.48 -12.20
N GLY A 382 -13.58 -2.31 -13.37
CA GLY A 382 -14.36 -3.36 -14.02
C GLY A 382 -15.28 -2.88 -15.14
N ARG A 383 -16.37 -3.62 -15.37
CA ARG A 383 -17.49 -3.24 -16.24
C ARG A 383 -18.67 -2.78 -15.40
N PHE A 384 -18.86 -1.48 -15.26
CA PHE A 384 -20.02 -0.91 -14.60
C PHE A 384 -20.26 0.52 -15.10
N ALA A 385 -21.48 1.02 -14.96
CA ALA A 385 -21.85 2.39 -15.29
C ALA A 385 -21.76 3.34 -14.08
N GLY A 386 -21.84 2.79 -12.87
CA GLY A 386 -21.67 3.56 -11.64
C GLY A 386 -21.84 2.72 -10.38
N VAL A 387 -21.82 3.40 -9.24
CA VAL A 387 -21.93 2.81 -7.89
C VAL A 387 -22.95 3.60 -7.10
N ASN A 388 -23.86 2.92 -6.38
CA ASN A 388 -24.89 3.56 -5.55
C ASN A 388 -25.74 4.61 -6.29
N GLY A 389 -26.00 4.39 -7.59
CA GLY A 389 -26.72 5.33 -8.45
C GLY A 389 -25.93 6.55 -8.91
N GLN A 390 -24.67 6.71 -8.48
CA GLN A 390 -23.76 7.75 -8.94
C GLN A 390 -23.01 7.27 -10.21
N PRO A 391 -23.11 8.00 -11.34
CA PRO A 391 -22.41 7.62 -12.58
C PRO A 391 -20.89 7.67 -12.42
N ARG A 392 -20.25 6.52 -12.55
CA ARG A 392 -18.80 6.30 -12.53
C ARG A 392 -18.52 5.08 -13.39
N ALA A 393 -18.26 5.30 -14.68
CA ALA A 393 -18.06 4.19 -15.59
C ALA A 393 -16.67 3.57 -15.40
N ASN A 394 -16.63 2.25 -15.25
CA ASN A 394 -15.45 1.38 -15.24
C ASN A 394 -14.39 1.59 -14.13
N LEU A 395 -14.27 2.79 -13.56
CA LEU A 395 -13.34 3.13 -12.49
C LEU A 395 -14.01 4.06 -11.46
N ALA A 396 -13.95 3.69 -10.18
CA ALA A 396 -14.44 4.53 -9.10
C ALA A 396 -13.50 4.49 -7.90
N LEU A 397 -13.42 5.62 -7.19
CA LEU A 397 -12.80 5.72 -5.88
C LEU A 397 -13.91 5.78 -4.84
N LEU A 398 -13.86 4.92 -3.84
CA LEU A 398 -14.83 4.85 -2.76
C LEU A 398 -14.20 5.26 -1.43
N LYS A 399 -15.00 5.95 -0.63
CA LYS A 399 -14.69 6.24 0.76
C LYS A 399 -14.72 4.95 1.57
N ASN A 400 -13.95 4.94 2.64
CA ASN A 400 -13.85 3.83 3.55
C ASN A 400 -13.83 4.32 5.01
N ASP A 401 -13.78 3.39 5.96
CA ASP A 401 -13.45 3.72 7.34
C ASP A 401 -12.06 4.36 7.44
N ALA A 402 -11.75 4.96 8.59
CA ALA A 402 -10.45 5.58 8.78
C ALA A 402 -9.32 4.53 8.76
N ALA A 403 -8.32 4.76 7.91
CA ALA A 403 -7.01 4.13 8.04
C ALA A 403 -6.16 4.91 9.06
N THR A 404 -5.43 4.20 9.91
CA THR A 404 -4.44 4.78 10.81
C THR A 404 -3.06 4.25 10.50
N GLN A 405 -2.05 5.10 10.66
CA GLN A 405 -0.66 4.68 10.59
C GLN A 405 0.25 5.59 11.41
N ASN A 406 1.37 5.03 11.86
CA ASN A 406 2.43 5.74 12.57
C ASN A 406 3.78 5.15 12.18
N LEU A 407 4.59 5.89 11.41
CA LEU A 407 5.98 5.56 11.14
C LEU A 407 6.85 6.38 12.10
N ALA A 408 7.65 5.69 12.93
CA ALA A 408 8.47 6.34 13.94
C ALA A 408 9.81 5.64 14.13
N VAL A 409 10.86 6.44 14.30
CA VAL A 409 12.11 5.98 14.91
C VAL A 409 11.92 6.02 16.42
N THR A 410 11.80 4.84 17.05
CA THR A 410 11.50 4.73 18.49
C THR A 410 12.77 4.68 19.34
N ALA A 411 13.89 4.27 18.74
CA ALA A 411 15.23 4.29 19.31
C ALA A 411 16.28 4.36 18.19
N ALA A 412 17.55 4.60 18.54
CA ALA A 412 18.66 4.65 17.56
C ALA A 412 18.84 3.34 16.77
N ASP A 413 18.35 2.24 17.32
CA ASP A 413 18.42 0.90 16.76
C ASP A 413 17.08 0.39 16.23
N ARG A 414 16.01 1.21 16.25
CA ARG A 414 14.65 0.71 16.01
C ARG A 414 13.73 1.68 15.27
N ILE A 415 13.15 1.18 14.18
CA ILE A 415 12.05 1.82 13.44
C ILE A 415 10.80 0.96 13.58
N GLU A 416 9.65 1.58 13.80
CA GLU A 416 8.34 0.94 13.75
C GLU A 416 7.44 1.63 12.73
N TRP A 417 6.65 0.84 12.00
CA TRP A 417 5.53 1.30 11.20
C TRP A 417 4.27 0.57 11.61
N LEU A 418 3.47 1.21 12.45
CA LEU A 418 2.18 0.70 12.90
C LEU A 418 1.10 1.12 11.91
N ARG A 419 0.16 0.21 11.63
CA ARG A 419 -0.98 0.41 10.74
C ARG A 419 -2.24 -0.20 11.33
N GLY A 420 -3.39 0.42 11.07
CA GLY A 420 -4.66 -0.04 11.59
C GLY A 420 -5.86 0.47 10.80
N GLY A 421 -7.05 0.01 11.24
CA GLY A 421 -8.33 0.33 10.64
C GLY A 421 -8.42 -0.16 9.20
N ALA A 422 -8.90 0.72 8.32
CA ALA A 422 -9.06 0.45 6.90
C ALA A 422 -7.76 0.44 6.09
N SER A 423 -6.59 0.56 6.74
CA SER A 423 -5.32 0.44 6.02
C SER A 423 -5.27 -0.87 5.24
N PRO A 424 -4.69 -0.89 4.04
CA PRO A 424 -4.46 -2.13 3.31
C PRO A 424 -3.51 -3.02 4.11
N GLU A 425 -3.81 -4.31 4.15
CA GLU A 425 -2.86 -5.31 4.64
C GLU A 425 -1.67 -5.35 3.68
N ALA A 426 -0.50 -5.11 4.24
CA ALA A 426 0.72 -4.86 3.49
C ALA A 426 1.71 -6.01 3.63
N GLU A 427 2.48 -6.29 2.58
CA GLU A 427 3.49 -7.34 2.54
C GLU A 427 4.82 -6.81 2.01
N GLY A 428 5.91 -7.52 2.29
CA GLY A 428 7.25 -7.16 1.80
C GLY A 428 7.69 -5.77 2.24
N VAL A 429 7.46 -5.41 3.50
CA VAL A 429 7.79 -4.09 4.05
C VAL A 429 9.31 -3.89 4.05
N ALA A 430 9.77 -2.73 3.57
CA ALA A 430 11.16 -2.31 3.63
C ALA A 430 11.28 -0.90 4.20
N PHE A 431 12.38 -0.66 4.93
CA PHE A 431 12.72 0.64 5.49
C PHE A 431 13.95 1.23 4.81
N ASP A 432 13.94 2.55 4.60
CA ASP A 432 15.09 3.29 4.09
C ASP A 432 15.35 4.55 4.95
N LEU A 433 16.60 5.00 4.96
CA LEU A 433 17.08 6.20 5.65
C LEU A 433 17.55 7.25 4.65
N SER A 434 17.22 8.51 4.93
CA SER A 434 17.82 9.69 4.31
C SER A 434 18.41 10.60 5.39
N THR A 435 19.60 11.13 5.11
CA THR A 435 20.30 12.11 5.96
C THR A 435 20.37 13.50 5.32
N ASP A 436 19.74 13.69 4.17
CA ASP A 436 19.78 14.92 3.37
C ASP A 436 18.38 15.52 3.12
N GLY A 437 17.41 15.18 3.97
CA GLY A 437 16.04 15.69 3.87
C GLY A 437 15.21 15.02 2.78
N GLY A 438 15.49 13.74 2.50
CA GLY A 438 14.73 12.90 1.58
C GLY A 438 15.17 12.97 0.12
N MET A 439 16.34 13.55 -0.19
CA MET A 439 16.85 13.62 -1.57
C MET A 439 17.50 12.29 -1.98
N ILE A 440 18.29 11.68 -1.09
CA ILE A 440 18.92 10.38 -1.29
C ILE A 440 18.45 9.42 -0.20
N TRP A 441 18.08 8.21 -0.62
CA TRP A 441 17.60 7.15 0.26
C TRP A 441 18.52 5.94 0.21
N SER A 442 18.87 5.43 1.38
CA SER A 442 19.68 4.23 1.59
C SER A 442 18.85 3.14 2.22
N ALA A 443 18.87 1.93 1.63
CA ALA A 443 18.12 0.79 2.16
C ALA A 443 18.66 0.37 3.53
N LEU A 444 17.76 0.25 4.51
CA LEU A 444 18.09 -0.27 5.84
C LEU A 444 17.83 -1.77 5.93
N GLY A 445 16.73 -2.25 5.34
CA GLY A 445 16.40 -3.67 5.33
C GLY A 445 14.90 -3.95 5.31
N ALA A 446 14.56 -5.24 5.33
CA ALA A 446 13.19 -5.74 5.37
C ALA A 446 12.63 -5.68 6.80
N GLY A 447 11.38 -5.24 6.93
CA GLY A 447 10.67 -5.21 8.20
C GLY A 447 10.25 -6.61 8.67
N VAL A 448 10.22 -6.79 9.98
CA VAL A 448 9.67 -7.96 10.65
C VAL A 448 8.28 -7.62 11.18
N ARG A 449 7.32 -8.53 10.98
CA ARG A 449 5.94 -8.37 11.44
C ARG A 449 5.88 -8.30 12.98
N ILE A 450 5.14 -7.34 13.50
CA ILE A 450 4.77 -7.19 14.92
C ILE A 450 3.26 -7.00 15.06
N PRO A 451 2.69 -7.12 16.28
CA PRO A 451 1.31 -6.73 16.51
C PRO A 451 1.05 -5.29 16.04
N GLY A 452 0.06 -5.13 15.15
CA GLY A 452 -0.32 -3.82 14.61
C GLY A 452 0.63 -3.21 13.58
N GLY A 453 1.66 -3.92 13.09
CA GLY A 453 2.52 -3.36 12.05
C GLY A 453 3.84 -4.07 11.84
N TRP A 454 4.89 -3.31 11.57
CA TRP A 454 6.20 -3.81 11.20
C TRP A 454 7.30 -3.07 11.95
N GLN A 455 8.42 -3.74 12.22
CA GLN A 455 9.60 -3.11 12.81
C GLN A 455 10.88 -3.49 12.07
N LEU A 456 11.91 -2.68 12.23
CA LEU A 456 13.29 -3.05 11.93
C LEU A 456 14.17 -2.68 13.12
N THR A 457 14.94 -3.65 13.61
CA THR A 457 15.85 -3.53 14.76
C THR A 457 17.31 -3.62 14.32
N ASP A 458 18.23 -3.56 15.27
CA ASP A 458 19.68 -3.75 15.05
C ASP A 458 20.29 -2.69 14.10
N LEU A 459 19.73 -1.48 14.17
CA LEU A 459 20.16 -0.33 13.37
C LEU A 459 21.18 0.53 14.13
N ALA A 460 21.87 1.39 13.38
CA ALA A 460 22.72 2.45 13.90
C ALA A 460 22.32 3.79 13.27
N LEU A 461 21.15 4.29 13.66
CA LEU A 461 20.56 5.49 13.07
C LEU A 461 21.23 6.76 13.62
N PRO A 462 21.46 7.79 12.77
CA PRO A 462 21.92 9.09 13.24
C PRO A 462 20.90 9.76 14.16
N VAL A 463 21.32 10.76 14.93
CA VAL A 463 20.42 11.47 15.86
C VAL A 463 19.29 12.24 15.16
N THR A 464 19.43 12.52 13.86
CA THR A 464 18.39 13.15 13.05
C THR A 464 18.42 12.57 11.65
N GLY A 465 17.25 12.51 11.00
CA GLY A 465 17.14 12.15 9.59
C GLY A 465 15.69 12.01 9.19
N SER A 466 15.47 11.41 8.02
CA SER A 466 14.16 11.02 7.53
C SER A 466 14.16 9.52 7.30
N VAL A 467 13.12 8.82 7.73
CA VAL A 467 12.89 7.42 7.40
C VAL A 467 11.69 7.30 6.49
N ARG A 468 11.69 6.28 5.63
CA ARG A 468 10.50 5.87 4.90
C ARG A 468 10.26 4.38 5.08
N ALA A 469 8.99 4.01 5.07
CA ALA A 469 8.54 2.63 4.97
C ALA A 469 7.78 2.46 3.65
N ARG A 470 8.14 1.43 2.89
CA ARG A 470 7.48 1.04 1.64
C ARG A 470 6.97 -0.38 1.77
N ALA A 471 5.80 -0.66 1.23
CA ALA A 471 5.26 -2.01 1.19
C ALA A 471 4.37 -2.25 0.00
N ARG A 472 4.22 -3.54 -0.34
CA ARG A 472 3.30 -3.98 -1.37
C ARG A 472 1.90 -4.14 -0.82
N VAL A 473 0.92 -3.84 -1.66
CA VAL A 473 -0.49 -4.10 -1.41
C VAL A 473 -1.06 -4.81 -2.64
N THR A 474 -1.72 -5.94 -2.44
CA THR A 474 -2.23 -6.77 -3.54
C THR A 474 -3.75 -6.75 -3.60
N ASP A 475 -4.29 -7.05 -4.77
CA ASP A 475 -5.73 -7.29 -4.98
C ASP A 475 -6.12 -8.76 -4.82
N GLY A 476 -5.18 -9.57 -4.30
CA GLY A 476 -5.35 -11.00 -4.11
C GLY A 476 -5.60 -11.78 -5.40
N ALA A 477 -5.31 -11.26 -6.59
CA ALA A 477 -5.56 -11.96 -7.85
C ALA A 477 -4.36 -11.86 -8.80
N VAL A 478 -4.10 -10.66 -9.30
CA VAL A 478 -3.23 -10.46 -10.47
C VAL A 478 -2.28 -9.28 -10.31
N THR A 479 -2.52 -8.38 -9.34
CA THR A 479 -1.88 -7.07 -9.31
C THR A 479 -1.34 -6.70 -7.93
N SER A 480 -0.20 -6.01 -7.90
CA SER A 480 0.40 -5.46 -6.68
C SER A 480 0.84 -4.01 -6.86
N GLY A 481 0.48 -3.14 -5.92
CA GLY A 481 0.88 -1.73 -5.85
C GLY A 481 1.83 -1.45 -4.70
N LEU A 482 2.22 -0.18 -4.56
CA LEU A 482 3.06 0.29 -3.48
C LEU A 482 2.37 1.35 -2.64
N VAL A 483 2.52 1.22 -1.33
CA VAL A 483 2.17 2.25 -0.34
C VAL A 483 3.44 2.69 0.38
N GLU A 484 3.58 3.99 0.58
CA GLU A 484 4.74 4.61 1.20
C GLU A 484 4.32 5.54 2.34
N THR A 485 5.17 5.67 3.35
CA THR A 485 5.07 6.69 4.39
C THR A 485 6.44 7.19 4.75
N LEU A 486 6.55 8.50 4.98
CA LEU A 486 7.79 9.17 5.35
C LEU A 486 7.62 9.81 6.73
N ALA A 487 8.69 9.81 7.51
CA ALA A 487 8.74 10.48 8.80
C ALA A 487 10.12 11.07 9.06
N ASP A 488 10.17 12.37 9.35
CA ASP A 488 11.35 12.98 9.94
C ASP A 488 11.46 12.60 11.40
N TYR A 489 12.69 12.39 11.88
CA TYR A 489 12.95 12.06 13.26
C TYR A 489 14.12 12.84 13.83
N ALA A 490 14.07 13.02 15.14
CA ALA A 490 15.16 13.52 15.95
C ALA A 490 15.17 12.73 17.25
N LEU A 491 16.19 11.91 17.43
CA LEU A 491 16.47 11.22 18.68
C LEU A 491 16.98 12.25 19.70
N MET A 492 16.70 12.00 20.97
CA MET A 492 17.33 12.79 22.02
C MET A 492 18.83 12.52 21.98
N SER A 493 19.64 13.54 21.68
CA SER A 493 21.08 13.47 21.90
C SER A 493 21.31 13.09 23.37
N PRO A 494 22.21 12.12 23.68
CA PRO A 494 22.61 11.88 25.05
C PRO A 494 23.13 13.20 25.65
N PRO A 495 22.81 13.50 26.92
CA PRO A 495 23.33 14.69 27.56
C PRO A 495 24.86 14.67 27.54
N PRO A 496 25.53 15.83 27.45
CA PRO A 496 26.98 15.89 27.57
C PRO A 496 27.43 15.24 28.88
N GLU A 497 28.33 14.27 28.78
CA GLU A 497 28.91 13.58 29.93
C GLU A 497 30.17 14.31 30.37
N PHE A 498 30.30 14.51 31.67
CA PHE A 498 31.48 15.14 32.25
C PHE A 498 32.59 14.11 32.40
N THR A 499 33.74 14.34 31.77
CA THR A 499 34.83 13.36 31.74
C THR A 499 35.98 13.71 32.69
N ALA A 500 36.34 14.98 32.84
CA ALA A 500 37.44 15.38 33.71
C ALA A 500 37.36 16.83 34.22
N VAL A 501 38.09 17.09 35.32
CA VAL A 501 38.38 18.43 35.84
C VAL A 501 39.85 18.54 36.15
N THR A 502 40.47 19.62 35.67
CA THR A 502 41.83 19.99 36.06
C THR A 502 41.84 21.41 36.60
N LEU A 503 42.46 21.60 37.77
CA LEU A 503 42.75 22.92 38.32
C LEU A 503 44.18 23.32 37.92
N SER A 504 44.31 24.45 37.25
CA SER A 504 45.60 25.01 36.84
C SER A 504 46.26 25.78 37.99
N GLY A 505 47.59 25.93 37.94
CA GLY A 505 48.36 26.67 38.94
C GLY A 505 48.02 28.17 39.05
N ASP A 506 47.32 28.72 38.06
CA ASP A 506 46.79 30.09 38.04
C ASP A 506 45.35 30.20 38.59
N GLY A 507 44.78 29.08 39.05
CA GLY A 507 43.42 28.97 39.58
C GLY A 507 42.34 28.76 38.51
N SER A 508 42.67 28.73 37.21
CA SER A 508 41.69 28.40 36.17
C SER A 508 41.20 26.95 36.30
N LEU A 509 39.92 26.74 36.02
CA LEU A 509 39.27 25.44 36.03
C LEU A 509 39.04 24.98 34.60
N ARG A 510 39.66 23.88 34.22
CA ARG A 510 39.43 23.16 32.96
C ARG A 510 38.45 22.03 33.21
N MET A 511 37.35 22.01 32.47
CA MET A 511 36.32 20.96 32.50
C MET A 511 36.23 20.32 31.12
N GLU A 512 36.23 18.99 31.08
CA GLU A 512 36.15 18.21 29.85
C GLU A 512 34.83 17.44 29.79
N PHE A 513 34.29 17.31 28.58
CA PHE A 513 33.03 16.63 28.33
C PHE A 513 33.11 15.77 27.07
N THR A 514 32.33 14.70 27.03
CA THR A 514 32.04 13.94 25.82
C THR A 514 30.58 14.09 25.45
N ALA A 515 30.32 14.30 24.17
CA ALA A 515 28.97 14.42 23.63
C ALA A 515 28.97 14.15 22.11
N PRO A 516 27.81 14.02 21.44
CA PRO A 516 27.77 13.95 19.98
C PRO A 516 28.47 15.16 19.35
N ALA A 517 29.23 14.93 18.28
CA ALA A 517 30.03 15.97 17.62
C ALA A 517 29.16 17.12 17.06
N GLY A 518 29.71 18.34 17.07
CA GLY A 518 29.03 19.55 16.61
C GLY A 518 27.87 20.05 17.49
N GLU A 519 27.68 19.49 18.68
CA GLU A 519 26.79 20.04 19.70
C GLU A 519 27.37 21.30 20.37
N THR A 520 26.50 22.16 20.90
CA THR A 520 26.89 23.36 21.66
C THR A 520 26.22 23.35 23.02
N PHE A 521 27.03 23.46 24.07
CA PHE A 521 26.57 23.49 25.46
C PHE A 521 27.08 24.73 26.16
N THR A 522 26.23 25.35 26.97
CA THR A 522 26.65 26.42 27.87
C THR A 522 26.88 25.83 29.26
N VAL A 523 28.05 26.10 29.83
CA VAL A 523 28.36 25.78 31.23
C VAL A 523 27.69 26.82 32.12
N LEU A 524 26.89 26.36 33.07
CA LEU A 524 26.25 27.18 34.09
C LEU A 524 26.95 26.94 35.44
N ALA A 525 27.04 27.98 36.27
CA ALA A 525 27.57 27.88 37.62
C ALA A 525 26.63 28.52 38.66
N THR A 526 26.70 28.02 39.89
CA THR A 526 26.07 28.62 41.07
C THR A 526 26.90 28.38 42.33
N ASP A 527 26.70 29.20 43.35
CA ASP A 527 27.16 28.98 44.72
C ASP A 527 26.09 28.34 45.62
N LEU A 528 24.84 28.22 45.14
CA LEU A 528 23.71 27.67 45.89
C LEU A 528 22.98 26.59 45.08
N LEU A 529 23.26 25.32 45.38
CA LEU A 529 22.73 24.16 44.65
C LEU A 529 21.19 24.10 44.59
N GLY A 530 20.50 24.69 45.57
CA GLY A 530 19.03 24.74 45.64
C GLY A 530 18.36 25.72 44.68
N LEU A 531 19.11 26.56 43.96
CA LEU A 531 18.53 27.51 43.00
C LEU A 531 17.93 26.79 41.79
N PRO A 532 16.76 27.23 41.28
CA PRO A 532 16.24 26.77 39.99
C PRO A 532 17.29 26.93 38.89
N ARG A 533 17.45 25.94 38.00
CA ARG A 533 18.44 25.97 36.90
C ARG A 533 18.32 27.19 35.98
N SER A 534 17.14 27.80 35.90
CA SER A 534 16.91 29.06 35.17
C SER A 534 17.62 30.28 35.78
N GLN A 535 18.06 30.18 37.04
CA GLN A 535 18.74 31.24 37.79
C GLN A 535 20.26 30.99 37.94
N TRP A 536 20.79 29.90 37.39
CA TRP A 536 22.23 29.64 37.40
C TRP A 536 22.94 30.55 36.39
N MET A 537 24.13 31.02 36.74
CA MET A 537 24.88 31.99 35.95
C MET A 537 25.53 31.32 34.73
N PRO A 538 25.29 31.79 33.50
CA PRO A 538 25.99 31.28 32.32
C PRO A 538 27.45 31.73 32.31
N MET A 539 28.36 30.75 32.26
CA MET A 539 29.81 30.96 32.27
C MET A 539 30.39 31.05 30.85
N GLY A 540 29.71 30.48 29.87
CA GLY A 540 30.12 30.48 28.46
C GLY A 540 29.97 29.11 27.80
N PRO A 541 30.20 29.02 26.48
CA PRO A 541 30.11 27.77 25.74
C PRO A 541 31.30 26.87 26.03
N ALA A 542 31.07 25.55 26.10
CA ALA A 542 32.13 24.56 25.95
C ALA A 542 32.57 24.51 24.47
N ARG A 543 33.87 24.45 24.23
CA ARG A 543 34.50 24.43 22.91
C ARG A 543 34.81 23.00 22.50
N GLU A 544 34.41 22.60 21.31
CA GLU A 544 34.82 21.32 20.71
C GLU A 544 36.32 21.36 20.39
N LEU A 545 37.08 20.39 20.91
CA LEU A 545 38.52 20.25 20.67
C LEU A 545 38.76 19.35 19.47
N VAL A 546 38.15 18.17 19.51
CA VAL A 546 38.06 17.18 18.44
C VAL A 546 36.60 16.71 18.38
N PRO A 547 36.14 16.14 17.25
CA PRO A 547 34.75 15.70 17.12
C PRO A 547 34.29 14.85 18.31
N GLY A 548 33.33 15.39 19.07
CA GLY A 548 32.73 14.72 20.23
C GLY A 548 33.44 14.91 21.59
N GLU A 549 34.58 15.60 21.64
CA GLU A 549 35.26 15.99 22.87
C GLU A 549 35.25 17.52 23.04
N TYR A 550 34.85 17.96 24.23
CA TYR A 550 34.63 19.38 24.52
C TYR A 550 35.39 19.81 25.75
N GLU A 551 35.85 21.07 25.75
CA GLU A 551 36.52 21.70 26.87
C GLU A 551 35.85 23.03 27.22
N PHE A 552 35.72 23.30 28.52
CA PHE A 552 35.43 24.63 29.04
C PHE A 552 36.55 25.05 29.99
N VAL A 553 37.15 26.22 29.74
CA VAL A 553 38.14 26.84 30.64
C VAL A 553 37.51 28.06 31.29
N GLY A 554 37.22 27.96 32.58
CA GLY A 554 36.72 29.06 33.40
C GLY A 554 37.85 29.74 34.17
N SER A 555 37.81 31.08 34.26
CA SER A 555 38.73 31.82 35.12
C SER A 555 38.35 31.65 36.60
N ALA A 556 39.36 31.51 37.47
CA ALA A 556 39.17 31.69 38.90
C ALA A 556 38.74 33.13 39.17
N THR A 557 37.71 33.29 40.00
CA THR A 557 37.43 34.58 40.64
C THR A 557 37.98 34.48 42.06
N PRO A 558 38.93 35.33 42.48
CA PRO A 558 39.45 35.31 43.84
C PRO A 558 38.31 35.46 44.86
N GLY A 559 38.18 34.52 45.81
CA GLY A 559 37.31 34.68 46.99
C GLY A 559 36.06 33.78 47.11
N LEU A 560 35.86 32.77 46.25
CA LEU A 560 34.72 31.84 46.37
C LEU A 560 35.19 30.40 46.67
N PRO A 561 34.86 29.82 47.85
CA PRO A 561 35.41 28.54 48.27
C PRO A 561 34.79 27.33 47.55
N PHE A 562 33.56 27.42 47.02
CA PHE A 562 32.88 26.34 46.29
C PHE A 562 31.96 26.88 45.18
N ARG A 563 31.85 26.13 44.07
CA ARG A 563 30.87 26.35 42.98
C ARG A 563 30.33 25.01 42.51
N PHE A 564 29.06 24.97 42.15
CA PHE A 564 28.42 23.87 41.44
C PHE A 564 28.30 24.22 39.97
N TYR A 565 28.50 23.24 39.11
CA TYR A 565 28.46 23.39 37.66
C TYR A 565 27.44 22.45 37.05
N VAL A 566 26.76 22.89 35.99
CA VAL A 566 25.91 22.03 35.16
C VAL A 566 26.03 22.49 33.71
N VAL A 567 25.98 21.53 32.78
CA VAL A 567 25.92 21.81 31.35
C VAL A 567 24.47 21.87 30.88
N ARG A 568 24.16 22.84 30.03
CA ARG A 568 22.85 22.98 29.39
C ARG A 568 23.03 22.93 27.88
N SER A 569 22.42 21.93 27.24
CA SER A 569 22.27 21.88 25.79
C SER A 569 21.45 23.06 25.31
N GLU A 570 21.93 23.78 24.31
CA GLU A 570 21.14 24.84 23.70
C GLU A 570 20.18 24.23 22.67
N PRO A 571 18.87 24.53 22.72
CA PRO A 571 17.97 24.05 21.68
C PRO A 571 18.43 24.65 20.36
N ARG A 572 18.76 23.79 19.38
CA ARG A 572 19.01 24.23 18.00
C ARG A 572 17.82 25.08 17.58
N LEU A 573 18.06 26.36 17.28
CA LEU A 573 17.08 27.23 16.65
C LEU A 573 16.60 26.51 15.38
N ARG A 574 15.41 25.92 15.46
CA ARG A 574 14.72 25.41 14.28
C ARG A 574 14.50 26.63 13.40
N LEU A 575 15.29 26.79 12.34
CA LEU A 575 14.79 27.45 11.14
C LEU A 575 13.62 26.59 10.68
N ARG A 576 12.43 26.89 11.18
CA ARG A 576 11.20 26.54 10.48
C ARG A 576 11.30 27.31 9.17
N THR A 577 11.79 26.68 8.12
CA THR A 577 11.39 27.09 6.77
C THR A 577 9.90 26.81 6.71
N PRO A 578 9.01 27.82 6.64
CA PRO A 578 7.65 27.55 6.26
C PRO A 578 7.73 27.15 4.79
N ALA A 579 7.37 25.90 4.48
CA ALA A 579 6.97 25.54 3.14
C ALA A 579 5.68 26.31 2.82
N SER A 580 5.83 27.54 2.33
CA SER A 580 4.76 28.35 1.77
C SER A 580 5.24 28.83 0.40
N ARG A 581 5.01 28.04 -0.65
CA ARG A 581 5.02 28.57 -2.02
C ARG A 581 3.85 29.55 -2.14
N LEU A 582 4.10 30.82 -1.88
CA LEU A 582 3.17 31.89 -2.25
C LEU A 582 3.48 32.29 -3.70
N HIS A 583 2.61 31.87 -4.62
CA HIS A 583 2.57 32.44 -5.97
C HIS A 583 2.15 33.92 -5.84
N LEU A 584 3.04 34.85 -6.16
CA LEU A 584 2.68 36.25 -6.39
C LEU A 584 2.23 36.39 -7.85
N PRO A 585 1.04 36.95 -8.14
CA PRO A 585 0.67 37.28 -9.50
C PRO A 585 1.56 38.42 -10.02
N ALA A 586 2.00 38.27 -11.27
CA ALA A 586 2.76 39.28 -11.99
C ALA A 586 1.96 40.60 -12.07
N LYS A 587 2.66 41.69 -11.76
CA LYS A 587 2.17 43.07 -11.90
C LYS A 587 1.84 43.36 -13.37
N PRO A 588 0.72 44.02 -13.72
CA PRO A 588 0.52 44.50 -15.08
C PRO A 588 1.53 45.59 -15.40
N ALA A 589 2.18 45.49 -16.56
CA ALA A 589 2.97 46.57 -17.13
C ALA A 589 2.05 47.74 -17.46
N THR A 590 2.36 48.92 -16.91
CA THR A 590 1.76 50.21 -17.27
C THR A 590 2.48 50.80 -18.49
N GLY A 591 1.70 51.24 -19.49
CA GLY A 591 2.10 52.11 -20.62
C GLY A 591 2.88 51.41 -21.72
N ASN A 592 2.55 51.52 -23.02
CA ASN A 592 1.81 52.54 -23.78
C ASN A 592 0.98 51.90 -24.89
#